data_AF-A0A449G5K2-F1
#
_entry.id   AF-A0A449G5K2-F1
#
_cell.length_a   1.000
_cell.length_b   1.000
_cell.length_c   1.000
_cell.angle_alpha   90.00
_cell.angle_beta   90.00
_cell.angle_gamma   90.00
#
_symmetry.space_group_name_H-M   'P 1'
#
loop_
_entity.id
_entity.type
_entity.pdbx_description
1 polymer ?
#
loop_
_entity_poly.entity_id
_entity_poly.type
_entity_poly.pdbx_seq_one_letter_code
_entity_poly.pdbx_strand_id
1 'polypeptide(L)' 'MTEISAADERAILDQLRRLQDAHHRGDQAAASAMLADLFDRYGRETVAAVRWRQAGDQAAAEAALFGVFGPGAVTGDD' A
#
# COMPACT_ATOMS: atom_id res chain seq x y z
N MET A 1 3.93 2.09 19.79
CA MET A 1 3.93 2.15 18.31
C MET A 1 4.94 3.22 17.94
N THR A 2 5.98 2.87 17.18
CA THR A 2 7.00 3.84 16.74
C THR A 2 6.31 4.97 15.99
N GLU A 3 6.50 6.20 16.45
CA GLU A 3 5.98 7.39 15.77
C GLU A 3 6.78 7.60 14.49
N ILE A 4 6.15 7.26 13.35
CA ILE A 4 6.71 7.51 12.02
C ILE A 4 6.32 8.93 11.63
N SER A 5 7.28 9.76 11.26
CA SER A 5 6.98 11.11 10.78
C SER A 5 6.12 11.04 9.53
N ALA A 6 5.18 11.98 9.35
CA ALA A 6 4.33 12.04 8.15
C ALA A 6 5.15 12.15 6.84
N ALA A 7 6.34 12.78 6.91
CA ALA A 7 7.26 12.84 5.78
C ALA A 7 7.83 11.46 5.40
N ASP A 8 8.27 10.69 6.39
CA ASP A 8 8.81 9.34 6.20
C ASP A 8 7.72 8.37 5.72
N GLU A 9 6.52 8.45 6.32
CA GLU A 9 5.37 7.64 5.88
C GLU A 9 5.04 7.90 4.41
N ARG A 10 5.00 9.17 3.99
CA ARG A 10 4.74 9.54 2.59
C ARG A 10 5.84 9.08 1.64
N ALA A 11 7.10 9.14 2.06
CA ALA A 11 8.23 8.64 1.27
C ALA A 11 8.17 7.12 1.10
N ILE A 12 7.87 6.39 2.17
CA ILE A 12 7.68 4.93 2.16
C ILE A 12 6.55 4.56 1.19
N LEU A 13 5.39 5.22 1.29
CA LEU A 13 4.25 4.95 0.42
C LEU A 13 4.55 5.22 -1.07
N ASP A 14 5.23 6.32 -1.40
CA ASP A 14 5.57 6.62 -2.79
C ASP A 14 6.51 5.57 -3.38
N GLN A 15 7.50 5.12 -2.60
CA GLN A 15 8.48 4.14 -3.07
C GLN A 15 7.90 2.71 -3.12
N LEU A 16 6.96 2.36 -2.21
CA LEU A 16 6.15 1.14 -2.34
C LEU A 16 5.29 1.15 -3.61
N ARG A 17 4.73 2.30 -4.00
CA ARG A 17 3.97 2.43 -5.26
C ARG A 17 4.86 2.23 -6.49
N ARG A 18 6.07 2.79 -6.49
CA ARG A 18 7.06 2.56 -7.58
C ARG A 18 7.49 1.11 -7.66
N LEU A 19 7.67 0.45 -6.53
CA LEU A 19 7.96 -0.98 -6.47
C LEU A 19 6.82 -1.81 -7.09
N GLN A 20 5.57 -1.51 -6.76
CA GLN A 20 4.40 -2.18 -7.34
C GLN A 20 4.31 -1.99 -8.86
N ASP A 21 4.63 -0.79 -9.33
CA ASP A 21 4.69 -0.48 -10.77
C ASP A 21 5.83 -1.26 -11.46
N ALA A 22 7.04 -1.28 -10.90
CA ALA A 22 8.15 -2.09 -11.42
C ALA A 22 7.79 -3.58 -11.46
N HIS A 23 7.17 -4.09 -10.40
CA HIS A 23 6.68 -5.47 -10.33
C HIS A 23 5.62 -5.76 -11.41
N HIS A 24 4.65 -4.86 -11.62
CA HIS A 24 3.64 -5.00 -12.68
C HIS A 24 4.23 -4.99 -14.09
N ARG A 25 5.32 -4.25 -14.31
CA ARG A 25 6.06 -4.24 -15.58
C ARG A 25 6.94 -5.48 -15.79
N GLY A 26 6.98 -6.40 -14.82
CA GLY A 26 7.82 -7.60 -14.85
C GLY A 26 9.27 -7.35 -14.41
N ASP A 27 9.58 -6.15 -13.92
CA ASP A 27 10.92 -5.71 -13.56
C ASP A 27 11.27 -6.13 -12.12
N GLN A 28 11.37 -7.45 -11.91
CA GLN A 28 11.59 -8.06 -10.60
C GLN A 28 12.91 -7.61 -9.94
N ALA A 29 13.96 -7.39 -10.73
CA ALA A 29 15.26 -6.93 -10.24
C ALA A 29 15.16 -5.51 -9.67
N ALA A 30 14.48 -4.61 -10.39
CA ALA A 30 14.24 -3.24 -9.94
C ALA A 30 13.36 -3.22 -8.68
N ALA A 31 12.28 -4.01 -8.65
CA ALA A 31 11.40 -4.10 -7.49
C ALA A 31 12.13 -4.63 -6.24
N SER A 32 12.99 -5.63 -6.39
CA SER A 32 13.79 -6.19 -5.29
C SER A 32 14.81 -5.18 -4.75
N ALA A 33 15.52 -4.47 -5.63
CA ALA A 33 16.47 -3.43 -5.24
C ALA A 33 15.77 -2.27 -4.50
N MET A 34 14.59 -1.85 -4.97
CA MET A 34 13.79 -0.82 -4.31
C MET A 34 13.33 -1.27 -2.92
N LEU A 35 12.94 -2.54 -2.76
CA LEU A 35 12.53 -3.08 -1.46
C LEU A 35 13.70 -3.14 -0.47
N ALA A 36 14.88 -3.53 -0.94
CA ALA A 36 16.09 -3.59 -0.13
C ALA A 36 16.50 -2.19 0.37
N ASP A 37 16.51 -1.19 -0.51
CA ASP A 37 16.76 0.22 -0.15
C ASP A 37 15.77 0.72 0.91
N LEU A 38 14.50 0.35 0.76
CA LEU A 38 13.44 0.74 1.70
C LEU A 38 13.65 0.15 3.10
N PHE A 39 14.11 -1.10 3.18
CA PHE A 39 14.43 -1.76 4.45
C PHE A 39 15.72 -1.25 5.08
N ASP A 40 16.74 -0.93 4.28
CA ASP A 40 17.98 -0.34 4.77
C ASP A 40 17.73 1.03 5.43
N ARG A 41 16.90 1.86 4.78
CA ARG A 41 16.70 3.24 5.19
C ARG A 41 15.74 3.44 6.36
N TYR A 42 14.66 2.66 6.42
CA TYR A 42 13.59 2.82 7.41
C TYR A 42 13.42 1.64 8.37
N GLY A 43 14.06 0.50 8.07
CA GLY A 43 13.89 -0.73 8.82
C GLY A 43 12.62 -1.51 8.42
N ARG A 44 12.71 -2.84 8.46
CA ARG A 44 11.62 -3.74 8.06
C ARG A 44 10.31 -3.53 8.83
N GLU A 45 10.40 -3.24 10.13
CA GLU A 45 9.23 -3.06 10.99
C GLU A 45 8.43 -1.80 10.63
N THR A 46 9.11 -0.68 10.40
CA THR A 46 8.51 0.59 9.97
C THR A 46 7.78 0.44 8.64
N VAL A 47 8.43 -0.20 7.67
CA VAL A 47 7.87 -0.44 6.34
C VAL A 47 6.64 -1.34 6.41
N ALA A 48 6.69 -2.40 7.23
CA ALA A 48 5.56 -3.27 7.47
C ALA A 48 4.39 -2.53 8.13
N ALA A 49 4.66 -1.67 9.12
CA ALA A 49 3.64 -0.88 9.80
C ALA A 49 2.91 0.07 8.85
N VAL A 50 3.64 0.78 7.98
CA VAL A 50 3.05 1.66 6.96
C VAL A 50 2.19 0.85 5.97
N ARG A 51 2.69 -0.30 5.50
CA ARG A 51 1.93 -1.18 4.61
C ARG A 51 0.64 -1.69 5.25
N TRP A 52 0.68 -2.06 6.53
CA TRP A 52 -0.51 -2.52 7.26
C TRP A 52 -1.54 -1.40 7.44
N ARG A 53 -1.11 -0.16 7.73
CA ARG A 53 -2.00 1.00 7.78
C ARG A 53 -2.67 1.25 6.44
N GLN A 54 -1.91 1.20 5.34
CA GLN A 54 -2.46 1.36 4.00
C GLN A 54 -3.51 0.29 3.67
N ALA A 55 -3.23 -0.99 3.98
CA ALA A 55 -4.18 -2.08 3.74
C ALA A 55 -5.45 -1.92 4.58
N GLY A 56 -5.33 -1.44 5.82
CA GLY A 56 -6.47 -1.13 6.67
C GLY A 56 -7.30 0.05 6.16
N ASP A 57 -6.65 1.12 5.71
CA ASP A 57 -7.32 2.29 5.12
C ASP A 57 -8.05 1.93 3.83
N GLN A 58 -7.42 1.12 2.98
CA GLN A 58 -8.03 0.59 1.77
C GLN A 58 -9.24 -0.28 2.08
N ALA A 59 -9.12 -1.22 3.03
CA ALA A 59 -10.24 -2.07 3.44
C ALA A 59 -11.39 -1.24 4.04
N ALA A 60 -11.09 -0.17 4.79
CA ALA A 60 -12.09 0.74 5.32
C ALA A 60 -12.78 1.55 4.20
N ALA A 61 -12.04 2.02 3.21
CA ALA A 61 -12.58 2.69 2.04
C ALA A 61 -13.47 1.76 1.20
N GLU A 62 -13.05 0.50 1.00
CA GLU A 62 -13.84 -0.53 0.32
C GLU A 62 -15.13 -0.83 1.10
N ALA A 63 -15.05 -1.01 2.43
CA ALA A 63 -16.22 -1.21 3.28
C ALA A 63 -17.19 -0.01 3.23
N ALA A 64 -16.67 1.21 3.18
CA ALA A 64 -17.49 2.41 3.01
C ALA A 64 -18.20 2.44 1.65
N LEU A 65 -17.53 2.00 0.57
CA LEU A 65 -18.17 1.86 -0.75
C LEU A 65 -19.27 0.79 -0.74
N PHE A 66 -19.03 -0.38 -0.15
CA PHE A 66 -20.07 -1.41 0.03
C PHE A 66 -21.24 -0.93 0.88
N GLY A 67 -20.98 -0.11 1.90
CA GLY A 67 -22.02 0.50 2.73
C GLY A 67 -22.83 1.59 2.02
N VAL A 68 -22.22 2.34 1.11
CA VAL A 68 -22.88 3.41 0.33
C VAL A 68 -23.70 2.84 -0.85
N PHE A 69 -23.20 1.81 -1.52
CA PHE A 69 -23.88 1.20 -2.68
C PHE A 69 -24.79 0.02 -2.32
N GLY A 70 -24.73 -0.47 -1.08
CA GLY A 70 -25.55 -1.57 -0.57
C GLY A 70 -25.29 -2.92 -1.28
N PRO A 71 -25.83 -4.03 -0.75
CA PRO A 71 -25.74 -5.36 -1.38
C PRO A 71 -26.46 -5.48 -2.74
N GLY A 72 -27.08 -4.41 -3.25
CA GLY A 72 -27.81 -4.39 -4.53
C GLY A 72 -26.99 -3.95 -5.75
N ALA A 73 -25.81 -3.34 -5.58
CA ALA A 73 -25.04 -2.80 -6.70
C ALA A 73 -24.13 -3.83 -7.42
N VAL A 74 -24.07 -5.08 -6.95
CA VAL A 74 -23.32 -6.20 -7.57
C VAL A 74 -24.28 -7.17 -8.30
N THR A 75 -25.37 -6.63 -8.83
CA THR A 75 -26.16 -7.31 -9.87
C THR A 75 -26.32 -6.31 -11.00
N GLY A 76 -25.27 -6.18 -11.81
CA GLY A 76 -25.41 -5.71 -13.18
C GLY A 76 -26.13 -6.80 -13.96
N ASP A 77 -27.46 -6.77 -13.91
CA ASP A 77 -28.35 -7.31 -14.92
C ASP A 77 -28.57 -6.19 -15.94
N ASP A 78 -27.86 -6.27 -17.07
CA ASP A 78 -28.36 -5.97 -18.43
C ASP A 78 -27.44 -6.67 -19.46
#